data_AF-A0A967L737-F1
#
_entry.id   AF-A0A967L737-F1
#
_cell.length_a   1.000
_cell.length_b   1.000
_cell.length_c   1.000
_cell.angle_alpha   90.00
_cell.angle_beta   90.00
_cell.angle_gamma   90.00
#
_symmetry.space_group_name_H-M   'P 1'
#
loop_
_entity.id
_entity.type
_entity.pdbx_description
1 polymer ?
#
loop_
_entity_poly.entity_id
_entity_poly.type
_entity_poly.pdbx_seq_one_letter_code
_entity_poly.pdbx_strand_id
1 'polypeptide(L)'
;TEKPEVLLCGHLDVVGHPDISVYRSRVADGRVYGPGAGDMKGPLAILLELFKAFHTRHEDASIGLLVTSDEESGGQAGVRHVFEDRGFR
;
A
#
# COMPACT_ATOMS: atom_id res chain seq x y z
N THR A 1 15.93 17.15 0.27
CA THR A 1 14.51 16.98 0.64
C THR A 1 14.48 16.01 1.78
N GLU A 2 14.03 16.48 2.94
CA GLU A 2 14.09 15.73 4.20
C GLU A 2 13.14 14.52 4.18
N LYS A 3 13.47 13.50 4.97
CA LYS A 3 12.68 12.28 5.09
C LYS A 3 11.34 12.61 5.77
N PRO A 4 10.23 11.97 5.37
CA PRO A 4 8.97 12.20 6.03
C PRO A 4 9.06 11.77 7.51
N GLU A 5 8.45 12.54 8.41
CA GLU A 5 8.34 12.18 9.83
C GLU A 5 7.50 10.92 10.02
N VAL A 6 6.49 10.73 9.16
CA VAL A 6 5.65 9.53 9.13
C VAL A 6 5.69 8.92 7.73
N LEU A 7 6.15 7.68 7.61
CA LEU A 7 6.05 6.91 6.38
C LEU A 7 4.87 5.94 6.47
N LEU A 8 3.85 6.15 5.65
CA LEU A 8 2.78 5.19 5.42
C LEU A 8 3.30 4.12 4.44
N CYS A 9 3.22 2.86 4.83
CA CYS A 9 3.66 1.74 3.99
C CYS A 9 2.47 0.85 3.65
N GLY A 10 2.42 0.41 2.39
CA GLY A 10 1.50 -0.65 1.97
C GLY A 10 2.00 -1.39 0.75
N HIS A 11 1.34 -2.49 0.41
CA HIS A 11 1.66 -3.30 -0.76
C HIS A 11 0.45 -3.46 -1.68
N LEU A 12 0.74 -3.64 -2.97
CA LEU A 12 -0.26 -3.75 -4.03
C LEU A 12 -0.45 -5.19 -4.51
N ASP A 13 0.59 -6.02 -4.34
CA ASP A 13 0.54 -7.42 -4.68
C ASP A 13 -0.45 -8.18 -3.78
N VAL A 14 -0.78 -9.38 -4.23
CA VAL A 14 -1.66 -10.30 -3.51
C VAL A 14 -1.10 -11.69 -3.73
N VAL A 15 -1.35 -12.62 -2.82
CA VAL A 15 -1.04 -14.03 -3.07
C VAL A 15 -1.61 -14.49 -4.42
N GLY A 16 -0.74 -15.05 -5.26
CA GLY A 16 -1.09 -15.56 -6.57
C GLY A 16 -2.08 -16.72 -6.50
N HIS A 17 -3.06 -16.75 -7.41
CA HIS A 17 -4.03 -17.83 -7.55
C HIS A 17 -4.03 -18.37 -8.98
N PRO A 18 -4.00 -19.70 -9.19
CA PRO A 18 -3.91 -20.26 -10.53
C PRO A 18 -5.18 -20.04 -11.36
N ASP A 19 -6.34 -20.01 -10.71
CA ASP A 19 -7.60 -19.64 -11.39
C ASP A 19 -7.73 -18.12 -11.48
N ILE A 20 -7.66 -17.59 -12.71
CA ILE A 20 -7.79 -16.16 -13.00
C ILE A 20 -9.18 -15.61 -12.65
N SER A 21 -10.20 -16.46 -12.59
CA SER A 21 -11.58 -16.05 -12.34
C SER A 21 -11.77 -15.43 -10.96
N VAL A 22 -10.88 -15.76 -10.00
CA VAL A 22 -10.94 -15.23 -8.63
C VAL A 22 -10.52 -13.77 -8.54
N TYR A 23 -9.84 -13.21 -9.55
CA TYR A 23 -9.47 -11.79 -9.63
C TYR A 23 -10.65 -10.92 -10.05
N ARG A 24 -11.75 -11.08 -9.33
CA ARG A 24 -12.99 -10.31 -9.44
C ARG A 24 -13.35 -9.83 -8.04
N SER A 25 -13.80 -8.59 -7.95
CA SER A 25 -14.32 -8.06 -6.69
C SER A 25 -15.83 -7.92 -6.76
N ARG A 26 -16.51 -8.13 -5.64
CA ARG A 26 -17.95 -7.90 -5.49
C ARG A 26 -18.25 -7.24 -4.15
N VAL A 27 -19.34 -6.48 -4.11
CA VAL A 27 -19.89 -5.95 -2.86
C VAL A 27 -21.11 -6.78 -2.47
N ALA A 28 -21.15 -7.25 -1.23
CA ALA A 28 -22.30 -7.95 -0.66
C ALA A 28 -22.36 -7.71 0.84
N ASP A 29 -23.57 -7.61 1.41
CA ASP A 29 -23.78 -7.47 2.87
C ASP A 29 -22.93 -6.36 3.51
N GLY A 30 -22.78 -5.24 2.80
CA GLY A 30 -21.98 -4.09 3.25
C GLY A 30 -20.46 -4.30 3.24
N ARG A 31 -19.96 -5.35 2.57
CA ARG A 31 -18.53 -5.72 2.53
C ARG A 31 -18.03 -5.85 1.10
N VAL A 32 -16.75 -5.54 0.90
CA VAL A 32 -16.02 -5.79 -0.35
C VAL A 32 -15.32 -7.15 -0.26
N TYR A 33 -15.60 -8.03 -1.21
CA TYR A 33 -14.97 -9.35 -1.33
C TYR A 33 -14.15 -9.41 -2.61
N GLY A 34 -12.91 -9.89 -2.50
CA GLY A 34 -12.00 -10.09 -3.61
C GLY A 34 -10.54 -10.17 -3.15
N PRO A 35 -9.62 -10.67 -3.98
CA PRO A 35 -8.19 -10.69 -3.66
C PRO A 35 -7.68 -9.29 -3.35
N GLY A 36 -7.02 -9.16 -2.20
CA GLY A 36 -6.51 -7.89 -1.72
C GLY A 36 -7.50 -7.00 -0.99
N ALA A 37 -8.78 -7.37 -0.87
CA ALA A 37 -9.75 -6.53 -0.15
C ALA A 37 -9.35 -6.32 1.32
N GLY A 38 -8.88 -7.37 1.99
CA GLY A 38 -8.33 -7.31 3.35
C GLY A 38 -6.82 -7.07 3.38
N ASP A 39 -6.07 -7.70 2.46
CA ASP A 39 -4.60 -7.72 2.46
C ASP A 39 -3.99 -7.39 1.09
N MET A 40 -3.65 -6.14 0.79
CA MET A 40 -4.03 -4.96 1.58
C MET A 40 -4.53 -3.78 0.74
N LYS A 41 -5.13 -4.03 -0.44
CA LYS A 41 -5.69 -2.99 -1.32
C LYS A 41 -6.77 -2.14 -0.66
N GLY A 42 -7.61 -2.74 0.20
CA GLY A 42 -8.59 -2.00 1.00
C GLY A 42 -7.92 -0.99 1.94
N PRO A 43 -7.06 -1.46 2.87
CA PRO A 43 -6.23 -0.58 3.70
C PRO A 43 -5.39 0.43 2.91
N LEU A 44 -4.79 0.05 1.78
CA LEU A 44 -4.01 0.93 0.92
C LEU A 44 -4.86 2.08 0.35
N ALA A 45 -6.10 1.81 -0.06
CA ALA A 45 -7.03 2.86 -0.48
C ALA A 45 -7.30 3.86 0.66
N ILE A 46 -7.42 3.40 1.91
CA ILE A 46 -7.57 4.26 3.08
C ILE A 46 -6.31 5.10 3.29
N LEU A 47 -5.11 4.50 3.20
CA LEU A 47 -3.84 5.23 3.31
C LEU A 47 -3.69 6.31 2.24
N LEU A 48 -4.11 6.04 1.01
CA LEU A 48 -4.11 7.02 -0.09
C LEU A 48 -5.02 8.21 0.22
N GLU A 49 -6.23 7.97 0.71
CA GLU A 49 -7.14 9.05 1.09
C GLU A 49 -6.63 9.84 2.30
N LEU A 50 -6.02 9.18 3.29
CA LEU A 50 -5.36 9.87 4.41
C LEU A 50 -4.20 10.74 3.91
N PHE A 51 -3.31 10.19 3.10
CA PHE A 51 -2.19 10.92 2.53
C PHE A 51 -2.65 12.20 1.81
N LYS A 52 -3.65 12.10 0.93
CA LYS A 52 -4.24 13.25 0.24
C LYS A 52 -4.89 14.24 1.21
N ALA A 53 -5.68 13.73 2.16
CA ALA A 53 -6.40 14.52 3.13
C ALA A 53 -5.49 15.36 4.04
N PHE A 54 -4.36 14.80 4.46
CA PHE A 54 -3.37 15.50 5.27
C PHE A 54 -2.69 16.62 4.50
N HIS A 55 -2.15 16.33 3.30
CA HIS A 55 -1.51 17.35 2.46
C HIS A 55 -2.47 18.46 2.00
N THR A 56 -3.78 18.18 1.93
CA THR A 56 -4.80 19.20 1.61
C THR A 56 -5.11 20.09 2.82
N ARG A 57 -5.03 19.58 4.05
CA ARG A 57 -5.45 20.28 5.27
C ARG A 57 -4.29 20.91 6.05
N HIS A 58 -3.07 20.44 5.84
CA HIS A 58 -1.88 20.81 6.59
C HIS A 58 -0.74 21.04 5.59
N GLU A 59 -0.38 22.31 5.38
CA GLU A 59 0.67 22.69 4.41
C GLU A 59 2.05 22.12 4.77
N ASP A 60 2.33 21.99 6.08
CA ASP A 60 3.59 21.48 6.61
C ASP A 60 3.54 19.96 6.91
N ALA A 61 2.59 19.20 6.35
CA ALA A 61 2.49 17.77 6.60
C ALA A 61 3.75 17.03 6.12
N SER A 62 4.52 16.45 7.06
CA SER A 62 5.68 15.60 6.76
C SER A 62 5.30 14.13 6.73
N ILE A 63 4.45 13.75 5.76
CA ILE A 63 3.97 12.37 5.59
C ILE A 63 4.40 11.84 4.22
N GLY A 64 4.99 10.65 4.19
CA GLY A 64 5.34 9.93 2.97
C GLY A 64 4.43 8.73 2.75
N LEU A 65 4.36 8.25 1.51
CA LEU A 65 3.70 6.99 1.15
C LEU A 65 4.66 6.12 0.34
N LEU A 66 4.92 4.90 0.82
CA LEU A 66 5.66 3.87 0.12
C LEU A 66 4.71 2.73 -0.26
N VAL A 67 4.63 2.41 -1.55
CA VAL A 67 3.84 1.30 -2.08
C VAL A 67 4.75 0.31 -2.80
N THR A 68 4.69 -0.97 -2.41
CA THR A 68 5.50 -2.05 -2.99
C THR A 68 4.64 -3.09 -3.70
N SER A 69 5.27 -4.02 -4.44
CA SER A 69 4.58 -5.01 -5.29
C SER A 69 5.14 -6.42 -5.17
N ASP A 70 5.85 -6.71 -4.08
CA ASP A 70 6.51 -8.00 -3.83
C ASP A 70 6.46 -8.41 -2.35
N GLU A 71 5.59 -7.80 -1.54
CA GLU A 71 5.52 -8.07 -0.10
C GLU A 71 5.14 -9.54 0.17
N GLU A 72 4.17 -10.07 -0.57
CA GLU A 72 3.69 -11.46 -0.48
C GLU A 72 4.76 -12.46 -0.96
N SER A 73 5.78 -11.96 -1.67
CA SER A 73 6.92 -12.73 -2.18
C SER A 73 8.22 -12.49 -1.39
N GLY A 74 8.17 -11.70 -0.31
CA GLY A 74 9.28 -11.50 0.63
C GLY A 74 10.00 -10.14 0.57
N GLY A 75 9.50 -9.17 -0.20
CA GLY A 75 9.86 -7.75 -0.08
C GLY A 75 11.30 -7.35 -0.45
N GLN A 76 12.04 -8.22 -1.15
CA GLN A 76 13.46 -8.00 -1.46
C GLN A 76 13.66 -6.90 -2.50
N ALA A 77 12.78 -6.80 -3.50
CA ALA A 77 12.82 -5.77 -4.53
C ALA A 77 12.00 -4.52 -4.17
N GLY A 78 11.09 -4.63 -3.20
CA GLY A 78 10.30 -3.51 -2.66
C GLY A 78 10.97 -2.82 -1.47
N VAL A 79 10.48 -3.11 -0.26
CA VAL A 79 10.86 -2.37 0.95
C VAL A 79 12.36 -2.45 1.20
N ARG A 80 12.95 -3.64 1.08
CA ARG A 80 14.39 -3.82 1.31
C ARG A 80 15.23 -2.94 0.38
N HIS A 81 14.94 -2.95 -0.92
CA HIS A 81 15.66 -2.14 -1.91
C HIS A 81 15.60 -0.64 -1.58
N VAL A 82 14.43 -0.14 -1.14
CA VAL A 82 14.25 1.28 -0.78
C VAL A 82 15.11 1.66 0.43
N PHE A 83 15.13 0.85 1.48
CA PHE A 83 15.85 1.19 2.71
C PHE A 83 17.35 0.88 2.65
N GLU A 84 17.74 -0.24 2.05
CA GLU A 84 19.14 -0.69 1.99
C GLU A 84 19.89 -0.09 0.80
N ASP A 85 19.35 -0.20 -0.41
CA ASP A 85 20.08 0.15 -1.64
C ASP A 85 19.89 1.62 -2.03
N ARG A 86 18.70 2.17 -1.79
CA ARG A 86 18.41 3.60 -2.04
C ARG A 86 18.72 4.51 -0.86
N GLY A 87 19.10 3.92 0.29
CA GLY A 87 19.52 4.68 1.47
C GLY A 87 18.40 5.51 2.11
N PHE A 88 17.14 5.11 1.93
CA PHE A 88 16.01 5.71 2.63
C PHE A 88 16.08 5.28 4.10
N ARG A 89 16.83 6.02 4.92
CA ARG A 89 16.93 5.82 6.39
C ARG A 89 16.33 6.99 7.13
#